data_AF-A0A965IKU3-F1
#
_entry.id   AF-A0A965IKU3-F1
#
_cell.length_a   1.000
_cell.length_b   1.000
_cell.length_c   1.000
_cell.angle_alpha   90.00
_cell.angle_beta   90.00
_cell.angle_gamma   90.00
#
_symmetry.space_group_name_H-M   'P 1'
#
loop_
_entity.id
_entity.type
_entity.pdbx_description
1 polymer ?
#
loop_
_entity_poly.entity_id
_entity_poly.type
_entity_poly.pdbx_seq_one_letter_code
_entity_poly.pdbx_strand_id
1 'polypeptide(L)'
;MTASLPSPSPSGARATHASGSILRAWIEVAGRALTENVDQINDLNVFPVPDADTGTNSNATFQAAIRAVAELPADADALTVARSMGRAAALGARGNSGVILSQMLRGVSEAAIDPERPFTAV
;
A
#
# COMPACT_ATOMS: atom_id res chain seq x y z
N MET A 1 48.48 -10.04 26.93
CA MET A 1 47.26 -9.31 27.34
C MET A 1 46.58 -8.81 26.08
N THR A 2 45.72 -9.62 25.47
CA THR A 2 44.96 -9.28 24.26
C THR A 2 43.59 -8.75 24.70
N ALA A 3 43.36 -7.45 24.50
CA ALA A 3 42.07 -6.84 24.77
C ALA A 3 41.06 -7.37 23.74
N SER A 4 40.07 -8.13 24.22
CA SER A 4 38.93 -8.58 23.41
C SER A 4 37.97 -7.40 23.26
N LEU A 5 37.76 -6.93 22.03
CA LEU A 5 36.76 -5.90 21.75
C LEU A 5 35.36 -6.50 21.96
N PRO A 6 34.42 -5.78 22.59
CA PRO A 6 33.05 -6.27 22.75
C PRO A 6 32.38 -6.41 21.37
N SER A 7 31.79 -7.58 21.13
CA SER A 7 30.95 -7.81 19.96
C SER A 7 29.81 -6.78 19.93
N PRO A 8 29.48 -6.20 18.76
CA PRO A 8 28.34 -5.29 18.67
C PRO A 8 27.08 -6.06 19.06
N SER A 9 26.43 -5.62 20.14
CA SER A 9 25.06 -6.04 20.41
C SER A 9 24.21 -5.62 19.20
N PRO A 10 23.32 -6.47 18.69
CA PRO A 10 22.32 -6.01 17.74
C PRO A 10 21.42 -5.08 18.53
N SER A 11 21.72 -3.79 18.51
CA SER A 11 20.73 -2.74 18.72
C SER A 11 19.77 -2.88 17.55
N GLY A 12 18.87 -3.85 17.65
CA GLY A 12 17.72 -3.97 16.78
C GLY A 12 16.97 -2.66 16.90
N ALA A 13 17.17 -1.78 15.93
CA ALA A 13 16.21 -0.75 15.65
C ALA A 13 14.88 -1.49 15.56
N ARG A 14 14.03 -1.34 16.58
CA ARG A 14 12.69 -1.89 16.53
C ARG A 14 12.06 -1.25 15.30
N ALA A 15 11.95 -2.01 14.21
CA ALA A 15 11.02 -1.68 13.16
C ALA A 15 9.70 -1.42 13.88
N THR A 16 9.29 -0.16 13.93
CA THR A 16 8.01 0.23 14.47
C THR A 16 6.99 -0.49 13.60
N HIS A 17 6.48 -1.63 14.10
CA HIS A 17 5.41 -2.34 13.44
C HIS A 17 4.29 -1.32 13.27
N ALA A 18 3.95 -0.98 12.02
CA ALA A 18 2.83 -0.10 11.76
C ALA A 18 1.62 -0.72 12.46
N SER A 19 0.89 0.06 13.26
CA SER A 19 -0.37 -0.40 13.86
C SER A 19 -1.46 -0.45 12.78
N GLY A 20 -2.46 -1.32 12.93
CA GLY A 20 -3.61 -1.36 12.01
C GLY A 20 -4.30 0.00 11.89
N SER A 21 -4.33 0.78 12.98
CA SER A 21 -4.82 2.16 12.99
C SER A 21 -4.02 3.11 12.09
N ILE A 22 -2.69 2.94 12.02
CA ILE A 22 -1.83 3.75 11.16
C ILE A 22 -2.10 3.44 9.69
N LEU A 23 -2.24 2.16 9.32
CA LEU A 23 -2.57 1.77 7.95
C LEU A 23 -3.96 2.25 7.53
N ARG A 24 -4.95 2.22 8.44
CA ARG A 24 -6.29 2.79 8.21
C ARG A 24 -6.22 4.30 7.97
N ALA A 25 -5.52 5.03 8.81
CA ALA A 25 -5.36 6.48 8.64
C ALA A 25 -4.63 6.79 7.31
N TRP A 26 -3.58 6.03 6.99
CA TRP A 26 -2.82 6.19 5.75
C TRP A 26 -3.71 5.97 4.52
N ILE A 27 -4.46 4.87 4.45
CA ILE A 27 -5.30 4.59 3.28
C ILE A 27 -6.41 5.62 3.12
N GLU A 28 -6.99 6.14 4.21
CA GLU A 28 -7.97 7.21 4.11
C GLU A 28 -7.38 8.53 3.60
N VAL A 29 -6.22 8.94 4.11
CA VAL A 29 -5.53 10.18 3.68
C VAL A 29 -5.11 10.06 2.22
N ALA A 30 -4.47 8.95 1.83
CA ALA A 30 -4.04 8.69 0.46
C ALA A 30 -5.25 8.64 -0.50
N GLY A 31 -6.36 8.04 -0.07
CA GLY A 31 -7.59 7.97 -0.85
C GLY A 31 -8.24 9.32 -1.11
N ARG A 32 -8.27 10.19 -0.10
CA ARG A 32 -8.75 11.58 -0.26
C ARG A 32 -7.88 12.35 -1.24
N ALA A 33 -6.55 12.31 -1.05
CA ALA A 33 -5.61 12.95 -1.96
C ALA A 33 -5.77 12.42 -3.41
N LEU A 34 -5.91 11.11 -3.60
CA LEU A 34 -6.14 10.53 -4.92
C LEU A 34 -7.46 11.02 -5.53
N THR A 35 -8.53 11.07 -4.73
CA THR A 35 -9.86 11.55 -5.17
C THR A 35 -9.81 13.02 -5.62
N GLU A 36 -9.15 13.87 -4.84
CA GLU A 36 -9.01 15.31 -5.12
C GLU A 36 -8.19 15.60 -6.40
N ASN A 37 -7.33 14.66 -6.80
CA ASN A 37 -6.43 14.82 -7.95
C ASN A 37 -6.84 13.97 -9.16
N VAL A 38 -8.03 13.34 -9.17
CA VAL A 38 -8.48 12.46 -10.29
C VAL A 38 -8.37 13.16 -11.64
N ASP A 39 -8.92 14.37 -11.76
CA ASP A 39 -8.96 15.09 -13.03
C ASP A 39 -7.55 15.48 -13.48
N GLN A 40 -6.73 15.97 -12.56
CA GLN A 40 -5.33 16.28 -12.84
C GLN A 40 -4.55 15.03 -13.31
N ILE A 41 -4.80 13.87 -12.73
CA ILE A 41 -4.16 12.61 -13.14
C ILE A 41 -4.68 12.13 -14.49
N ASN A 42 -5.97 12.29 -14.77
CA ASN A 42 -6.54 12.01 -16.09
C ASN A 42 -5.88 12.86 -17.18
N ASP A 43 -5.62 14.14 -16.88
CA ASP A 43 -4.97 15.09 -17.80
C ASP A 43 -3.47 14.80 -18.05
N LEU A 44 -2.80 14.10 -17.14
CA LEU A 44 -1.39 13.71 -17.30
C LEU A 44 -1.20 12.59 -18.34
N ASN A 45 -2.24 11.80 -18.64
CA ASN A 45 -2.11 10.68 -19.57
C ASN A 45 -2.08 11.16 -21.03
N VAL A 46 -0.88 11.41 -21.56
CA VAL A 46 -0.65 12.04 -22.86
C VAL A 46 -0.08 11.12 -23.95
N PHE A 47 -0.08 9.79 -23.78
CA PHE A 47 0.56 8.89 -24.77
C PHE A 47 -0.13 7.52 -24.98
N PRO A 48 -0.29 7.02 -26.23
CA PRO A 48 -0.33 7.72 -27.53
C PRO A 48 -1.71 8.33 -27.84
N VAL A 49 -2.75 7.97 -27.09
CA VAL A 49 -4.11 8.53 -27.14
C VAL A 49 -4.53 8.82 -25.69
N PRO A 50 -5.06 10.01 -25.37
CA PRO A 50 -5.55 10.31 -24.03
C PRO A 50 -6.83 9.51 -23.78
N ASP A 51 -6.71 8.38 -23.09
CA ASP A 51 -7.87 7.61 -22.63
C ASP A 51 -8.58 8.32 -21.45
N ALA A 52 -7.96 9.38 -20.90
CA ALA A 52 -8.50 10.28 -19.87
C ALA A 52 -9.13 9.57 -18.66
N ASP A 53 -8.69 8.34 -18.38
CA ASP A 53 -9.29 7.47 -17.39
C ASP A 53 -8.29 6.99 -16.31
N THR A 54 -7.03 7.43 -16.38
CA THR A 54 -5.95 6.95 -15.47
C THR A 54 -6.28 7.22 -14.01
N GLY A 55 -6.67 8.46 -13.68
CA GLY A 55 -7.09 8.87 -12.35
C GLY A 55 -8.39 8.19 -11.94
N THR A 56 -9.36 8.08 -12.85
CA THR A 56 -10.64 7.40 -12.60
C THR A 56 -10.45 5.93 -12.24
N ASN A 57 -9.59 5.22 -12.99
CA ASN A 57 -9.24 3.82 -12.80
C ASN A 57 -8.47 3.59 -11.49
N SER A 58 -7.46 4.42 -11.22
CA SER A 58 -6.69 4.37 -9.97
C SER A 58 -7.57 4.66 -8.75
N ASN A 59 -8.43 5.69 -8.81
CA ASN A 59 -9.33 6.02 -7.71
C ASN A 59 -10.35 4.89 -7.47
N ALA A 60 -10.98 4.36 -8.51
CA ALA A 60 -11.92 3.25 -8.36
C ALA A 60 -11.27 2.01 -7.69
N THR A 61 -10.04 1.70 -8.08
CA THR A 61 -9.24 0.62 -7.48
C THR A 61 -8.94 0.88 -6.01
N PHE A 62 -8.50 2.10 -5.69
CA PHE A 62 -8.12 2.48 -4.32
C PHE A 62 -9.34 2.55 -3.39
N GLN A 63 -10.49 3.02 -3.89
CA GLN A 63 -11.75 3.03 -3.16
C GLN A 63 -12.27 1.62 -2.85
N ALA A 64 -11.98 0.63 -3.71
CA ALA A 64 -12.28 -0.76 -3.40
C ALA A 64 -11.50 -1.25 -2.17
N ALA A 65 -10.22 -0.86 -2.07
CA ALA A 65 -9.39 -1.17 -0.90
C ALA A 65 -9.89 -0.47 0.37
N ILE A 66 -10.26 0.81 0.30
CA ILE A 66 -10.81 1.57 1.44
C ILE A 66 -12.08 0.91 1.98
N ARG A 67 -13.03 0.54 1.09
CA ARG A 67 -14.26 -0.13 1.51
C ARG A 67 -13.99 -1.44 2.24
N ALA A 68 -13.12 -2.28 1.70
CA ALA A 68 -12.76 -3.56 2.34
C ALA A 68 -12.03 -3.39 3.69
N VAL A 69 -11.22 -2.33 3.84
CA VAL A 69 -10.61 -2.00 5.14
C VAL A 69 -11.66 -1.49 6.12
N ALA A 70 -12.64 -0.69 5.68
CA ALA A 70 -13.71 -0.17 6.52
C ALA A 70 -14.63 -1.27 7.09
N GLU A 71 -14.76 -2.41 6.40
CA GLU A 71 -15.52 -3.57 6.85
C GLU A 71 -14.83 -4.40 7.95
N LEU A 72 -13.54 -4.18 8.20
CA LEU A 72 -12.79 -4.89 9.24
C LEU A 72 -13.06 -4.32 10.64
N PRO A 73 -13.00 -5.14 11.71
CA PRO A 73 -13.07 -4.69 13.10
C PRO A 73 -12.09 -3.56 13.42
N ALA A 74 -12.49 -2.59 14.24
CA ALA A 74 -11.69 -1.40 14.54
C ALA A 74 -10.31 -1.73 15.15
N ASP A 75 -10.22 -2.85 15.87
CA ASP A 75 -9.03 -3.38 16.54
C ASP A 75 -8.23 -4.39 15.69
N ALA A 76 -8.59 -4.57 14.41
CA ALA A 76 -7.85 -5.43 13.49
C ALA A 76 -6.36 -5.03 13.43
N ASP A 77 -5.50 -6.04 13.52
CA ASP A 77 -4.05 -5.84 13.44
C ASP A 77 -3.61 -5.35 12.05
N ALA A 78 -2.38 -4.86 11.98
CA ALA A 78 -1.84 -4.29 10.76
C ALA A 78 -1.75 -5.30 9.62
N LEU A 79 -1.46 -6.56 9.94
CA LEU A 79 -1.39 -7.62 8.95
C LEU A 79 -2.75 -7.86 8.29
N THR A 80 -3.82 -7.90 9.08
CA THR A 80 -5.19 -8.08 8.60
C THR A 80 -5.63 -6.89 7.74
N VAL A 81 -5.36 -5.67 8.19
CA VAL A 81 -5.63 -4.45 7.41
C VAL A 81 -4.87 -4.46 6.10
N ALA A 82 -3.56 -4.74 6.13
CA ALA A 82 -2.72 -4.74 4.95
C ALA A 82 -3.16 -5.82 3.94
N ARG A 83 -3.49 -7.03 4.40
CA ARG A 83 -4.00 -8.11 3.54
C ARG A 83 -5.35 -7.77 2.89
N SER A 84 -6.29 -7.22 3.65
CA SER A 84 -7.59 -6.79 3.11
C SER A 84 -7.41 -5.73 2.04
N MET A 85 -6.58 -4.71 2.33
CA MET A 85 -6.23 -3.64 1.39
C MET A 85 -5.67 -4.18 0.07
N GLY A 86 -4.60 -4.99 0.12
CA GLY A 86 -3.95 -5.50 -1.09
C GLY A 86 -4.85 -6.44 -1.90
N ARG A 87 -5.61 -7.32 -1.22
CA ARG A 87 -6.54 -8.23 -1.88
C ARG A 87 -7.69 -7.48 -2.57
N ALA A 88 -8.30 -6.53 -1.88
CA ALA A 88 -9.42 -5.77 -2.40
C ALA A 88 -8.99 -4.84 -3.55
N ALA A 89 -7.78 -4.26 -3.48
CA ALA A 89 -7.20 -3.52 -4.60
C ALA A 89 -7.02 -4.41 -5.83
N ALA A 90 -6.52 -5.65 -5.66
CA ALA A 90 -6.33 -6.57 -6.78
C ALA A 90 -7.65 -7.01 -7.42
N LEU A 91 -8.67 -7.32 -6.60
CA LEU A 91 -10.00 -7.70 -7.08
C LEU A 91 -10.78 -6.52 -7.70
N GLY A 92 -10.54 -5.31 -7.19
CA GLY A 92 -11.20 -4.08 -7.64
C GLY A 92 -10.44 -3.32 -8.72
N ALA A 93 -9.32 -3.86 -9.22
CA ALA A 93 -8.46 -3.21 -10.19
C ALA A 93 -9.21 -2.88 -11.49
N ARG A 94 -9.05 -1.64 -11.97
CA ARG A 94 -9.62 -1.18 -13.25
C ARG A 94 -8.53 -0.61 -14.13
N GLY A 95 -8.52 -1.01 -15.41
CA GLY A 95 -7.52 -0.57 -16.37
C GLY A 95 -6.09 -0.89 -15.96
N ASN A 96 -5.13 -0.41 -16.75
CA ASN A 96 -3.71 -0.68 -16.51
C ASN A 96 -3.20 0.03 -15.24
N SER A 97 -3.63 1.28 -15.01
CA SER A 97 -3.22 2.06 -13.84
C SER A 97 -3.73 1.45 -12.53
N GLY A 98 -4.95 0.91 -12.52
CA GLY A 98 -5.49 0.18 -11.38
C GLY A 98 -4.74 -1.12 -11.11
N VAL A 99 -4.39 -1.89 -12.15
CA VAL A 99 -3.59 -3.12 -11.98
C VAL A 99 -2.23 -2.81 -11.37
N ILE A 100 -1.51 -1.81 -11.86
CA ILE A 100 -0.20 -1.41 -11.30
C ILE A 100 -0.34 -0.97 -9.84
N LEU A 101 -1.31 -0.09 -9.55
CA LEU A 101 -1.58 0.38 -8.19
C LEU A 101 -1.93 -0.78 -7.25
N SER A 102 -2.68 -1.77 -7.72
CA SER A 102 -3.01 -2.95 -6.92
C SER A 102 -1.79 -3.78 -6.53
N GLN A 103 -0.79 -3.87 -7.41
CA GLN A 103 0.46 -4.58 -7.10
C GLN A 103 1.31 -3.78 -6.10
N MET A 104 1.32 -2.45 -6.18
CA MET A 104 1.96 -1.61 -5.17
C MET A 104 1.34 -1.85 -3.78
N LEU A 105 0.00 -1.85 -3.69
CA LEU A 105 -0.72 -2.11 -2.43
C LEU A 105 -0.51 -3.54 -1.92
N ARG A 106 -0.45 -4.53 -2.82
CA ARG A 106 -0.07 -5.90 -2.47
C ARG A 106 1.36 -5.98 -1.94
N GLY A 107 2.29 -5.21 -2.49
CA GLY A 107 3.66 -5.09 -1.96
C GLY A 107 3.69 -4.56 -0.52
N VAL A 108 2.86 -3.58 -0.19
CA VAL A 108 2.67 -3.12 1.20
C VAL A 108 2.16 -4.25 2.11
N SER A 109 1.22 -5.05 1.63
CA SER A 109 0.73 -6.24 2.35
C SER A 109 1.82 -7.28 2.60
N GLU A 110 2.70 -7.51 1.61
CA GLU A 110 3.78 -8.49 1.72
C GLU A 110 4.88 -8.02 2.69
N ALA A 111 5.24 -6.75 2.66
CA ALA A 111 6.20 -6.16 3.62
C ALA A 111 5.68 -6.21 5.07
N ALA A 112 4.35 -6.17 5.27
CA ALA A 112 3.75 -6.35 6.58
C ALA A 112 3.78 -7.80 7.11
N ILE A 113 3.97 -8.79 6.22
CA ILE A 113 4.12 -10.21 6.58
C ILE A 113 5.56 -10.52 6.97
N ASP A 114 6.51 -9.98 6.20
CA ASP A 114 7.94 -10.23 6.38
C ASP A 114 8.74 -8.98 5.98
N PRO A 115 9.12 -8.13 6.96
CA PRO A 115 9.78 -6.86 6.69
C PRO A 115 11.21 -7.01 6.14
N GLU A 116 11.82 -8.20 6.28
CA GLU A 116 13.15 -8.52 5.78
C GLU A 116 13.12 -9.26 4.44
N ARG A 117 11.92 -9.56 3.91
CA ARG A 117 11.78 -10.27 2.63
C ARG A 117 12.16 -9.34 1.47
N PRO A 118 13.15 -9.71 0.65
CA PRO A 118 13.46 -8.94 -0.54
C PRO A 118 12.28 -8.96 -1.51
N PHE A 119 11.95 -7.79 -2.07
CA PHE A 119 10.93 -7.67 -3.11
C PHE A 119 11.28 -8.62 -4.26
N THR A 120 10.45 -9.64 -4.47
CA THR A 120 10.62 -10.60 -5.57
C THR A 120 9.58 -10.25 -6.64
N ALA A 121 10.01 -9.53 -7.68
CA ALA A 121 9.18 -9.36 -8.87
C ALA A 121 8.99 -10.73 -9.51
N VAL A 122 7.74 -11.19 -9.62
CA VAL A 122 7.38 -12.40 -10.35
C VAL A 122 7.19 -12.04 -11.83
#